data_AF-A0AAJ3LSY8-F1
#
_entry.id   AF-A0AAJ3LSY8-F1
#
_cell.length_a   1.000
_cell.length_b   1.000
_cell.length_c   1.000
_cell.angle_alpha   90.00
_cell.angle_beta   90.00
_cell.angle_gamma   90.00
#
_symmetry.space_group_name_H-M   'P 1'
#
loop_
_entity.id
_entity.type
_entity.pdbx_description
1 polymer ?
#
loop_
_entity_poly.entity_id
_entity_poly.type
_entity_poly.pdbx_seq_one_letter_code
_entity_poly.pdbx_strand_id
1 'polypeptide(L)'
;MNEDDVRISTVEHLNAALAGLGIDNIVIEVNAPEIPIMDGSAAPFVFLLLDAGIEELRTAKKFIRIKDTVRVEDGDKWAEMRPYNGFKLDFTIDFNHPAIDASTQRYKLDFSAESFMSQISRARTFGFMRDIEYLQSKGLCLGGSFDCAIVVDDYRVLNDDGLRFEDEFVRHKMLDAIGDLFMCGYNIIGEFTAFKSGHALNNKLLQAVLAKESAWEFVTFEDEAEMPVAFKAPSAVFA
;
A
#
# COMPACT_ATOMS: atom_id res chain seq x y z
N MET A 1 0.54 -13.80 -11.08
CA MET A 1 0.43 -14.64 -12.27
C MET A 1 1.03 -15.99 -11.93
N ASN A 2 0.38 -17.10 -12.26
CA ASN A 2 0.91 -18.44 -12.01
C ASN A 2 1.77 -18.94 -13.19
N GLU A 3 2.23 -20.20 -13.14
CA GLU A 3 3.05 -20.83 -14.18
C GLU A 3 2.35 -20.97 -15.55
N ASP A 4 1.01 -20.91 -15.58
CA ASP A 4 0.17 -21.00 -16.78
C ASP A 4 -0.31 -19.63 -17.28
N ASP A 5 0.33 -18.54 -16.84
CA ASP A 5 -0.04 -17.15 -17.16
C ASP A 5 -1.46 -16.72 -16.70
N VAL A 6 -2.11 -17.48 -15.82
CA VAL A 6 -3.40 -17.11 -15.20
C VAL A 6 -3.17 -16.01 -14.17
N ARG A 7 -4.10 -15.04 -14.12
CA ARG A 7 -3.95 -13.80 -13.34
C ARG A 7 -5.15 -13.56 -12.42
N ILE A 8 -4.82 -12.93 -11.30
CA ILE A 8 -5.73 -12.20 -10.43
C ILE A 8 -5.23 -10.76 -10.42
N SER A 9 -6.14 -9.80 -10.63
CA SER A 9 -5.82 -8.37 -10.73
C SER A 9 -6.29 -7.59 -9.50
N THR A 10 -5.79 -6.35 -9.35
CA THR A 10 -6.28 -5.34 -8.38
C THR A 10 -6.09 -5.76 -6.92
N VAL A 11 -4.98 -6.44 -6.64
CA VAL A 11 -4.70 -7.03 -5.32
C VAL A 11 -4.16 -6.03 -4.30
N GLU A 12 -3.63 -4.90 -4.77
CA GLU A 12 -2.81 -3.97 -4.00
C GLU A 12 -3.53 -3.33 -2.82
N HIS A 13 -4.79 -2.91 -2.96
CA HIS A 13 -5.52 -2.22 -1.87
C HIS A 13 -5.94 -3.19 -0.77
N LEU A 14 -6.38 -4.39 -1.15
CA LEU A 14 -6.65 -5.46 -0.20
C LEU A 14 -5.36 -5.87 0.51
N ASN A 15 -4.26 -6.04 -0.23
CA ASN A 15 -2.98 -6.42 0.35
C ASN A 15 -2.44 -5.36 1.32
N ALA A 16 -2.70 -4.07 1.04
CA ALA A 16 -2.40 -2.98 1.96
C ALA A 16 -3.24 -3.07 3.24
N ALA A 17 -4.52 -3.43 3.16
CA ALA A 17 -5.37 -3.66 4.34
C ALA A 17 -4.87 -4.83 5.20
N LEU A 18 -4.44 -5.93 4.58
CA LEU A 18 -3.84 -7.07 5.29
C LEU A 18 -2.56 -6.66 6.03
N ALA A 19 -1.68 -5.93 5.35
CA ALA A 19 -0.46 -5.39 5.95
C ALA A 19 -0.75 -4.45 7.12
N GLY A 20 -1.74 -3.57 6.92
CA GLY A 20 -2.25 -2.59 7.88
C GLY A 20 -2.76 -3.21 9.18
N LEU A 21 -3.49 -4.32 9.08
CA LEU A 21 -4.06 -5.04 10.22
C LEU A 21 -3.17 -6.19 10.72
N GLY A 22 -2.03 -6.43 10.06
CA GLY A 22 -1.08 -7.46 10.47
C GLY A 22 -1.56 -8.90 10.23
N ILE A 23 -2.41 -9.12 9.21
CA ILE A 23 -2.94 -10.45 8.87
C ILE A 23 -1.89 -11.28 8.14
N ASP A 24 -1.44 -12.37 8.76
CA ASP A 24 -0.36 -13.22 8.23
C ASP A 24 -0.85 -14.37 7.35
N ASN A 25 -2.00 -14.97 7.69
CA ASN A 25 -2.52 -16.16 7.03
C ASN A 25 -3.98 -15.95 6.67
N ILE A 26 -4.31 -16.02 5.38
CA ILE A 26 -5.67 -15.84 4.88
C ILE A 26 -5.85 -16.55 3.54
N VAL A 27 -7.07 -16.98 3.24
CA VAL A 27 -7.49 -17.40 1.90
C VAL A 27 -8.43 -16.34 1.33
N ILE A 28 -8.14 -15.84 0.13
CA ILE A 28 -8.96 -14.85 -0.57
C ILE A 28 -9.54 -15.50 -1.82
N GLU A 29 -10.86 -15.60 -1.86
CA GLU A 29 -11.59 -16.14 -3.01
C GLU A 29 -12.41 -15.05 -3.69
N VAL A 30 -12.36 -15.02 -5.01
CA VAL A 30 -13.25 -14.22 -5.85
C VAL A 30 -13.76 -15.08 -7.00
N ASN A 31 -15.00 -14.83 -7.43
CA ASN A 31 -15.62 -15.50 -8.56
C ASN A 31 -15.40 -14.74 -9.89
N ALA A 32 -14.33 -13.93 -9.95
CA ALA A 32 -13.99 -13.00 -11.02
C ALA A 32 -12.45 -12.92 -11.19
N PRO A 33 -11.94 -12.37 -12.30
CA PRO A 33 -10.50 -12.27 -12.54
C PRO A 33 -9.80 -11.13 -11.74
N GLU A 34 -10.53 -10.39 -10.90
CA GLU A 34 -10.01 -9.27 -10.14
C GLU A 34 -10.68 -9.14 -8.76
N ILE A 35 -9.95 -8.55 -7.81
CA ILE A 35 -10.51 -8.09 -6.54
C ILE A 35 -11.41 -6.87 -6.82
N PRO A 36 -12.59 -6.75 -6.18
CA PRO A 36 -13.46 -5.60 -6.36
C PRO A 36 -12.76 -4.31 -5.93
N ILE A 37 -12.86 -3.25 -6.74
CA ILE A 37 -12.21 -1.94 -6.47
C ILE A 37 -12.79 -1.20 -5.26
N MET A 38 -13.99 -1.59 -4.81
CA MET A 38 -14.74 -0.96 -3.73
C MET A 38 -14.91 0.55 -3.98
N ASP A 39 -14.51 1.40 -3.03
CA ASP A 39 -14.53 2.86 -3.16
C ASP A 39 -13.21 3.44 -3.70
N GLY A 40 -12.32 2.58 -4.19
CA GLY A 40 -10.97 2.93 -4.64
C GLY A 40 -9.93 3.03 -3.53
N SER A 41 -10.29 2.72 -2.28
CA SER A 41 -9.39 2.75 -1.12
C SER A 41 -9.34 1.39 -0.40
N ALA A 42 -8.52 1.29 0.64
CA ALA A 42 -8.41 0.08 1.47
C ALA A 42 -9.45 0.03 2.61
N ALA A 43 -10.11 1.13 2.92
CA ALA A 43 -11.00 1.24 4.07
C ALA A 43 -12.18 0.24 4.07
N PRO A 44 -12.84 -0.05 2.94
CA PRO A 44 -13.87 -1.09 2.89
C PRO A 44 -13.33 -2.48 3.27
N PHE A 45 -12.10 -2.81 2.87
CA PHE A 45 -11.47 -4.07 3.26
C PHE A 45 -11.09 -4.10 4.73
N VAL A 46 -10.61 -2.98 5.29
CA VAL A 46 -10.36 -2.86 6.74
C VAL A 46 -11.64 -3.18 7.52
N PHE A 47 -12.77 -2.60 7.12
CA PHE A 47 -14.05 -2.87 7.78
C PHE A 47 -14.44 -4.36 7.72
N LEU A 48 -14.32 -4.98 6.55
CA LEU A 48 -14.63 -6.41 6.36
C LEU A 48 -13.72 -7.32 7.19
N LEU A 49 -12.42 -6.99 7.29
CA LEU A 49 -11.47 -7.76 8.09
C LEU A 49 -11.74 -7.63 9.60
N LEU A 50 -12.15 -6.45 10.06
CA LEU A 50 -12.56 -6.25 11.46
C LEU A 50 -13.84 -7.01 11.79
N ASP A 51 -14.81 -7.05 10.87
CA ASP A 51 -16.05 -7.83 11.03
C ASP A 51 -15.78 -9.34 11.12
N ALA A 52 -14.81 -9.84 10.35
CA ALA A 52 -14.37 -11.23 10.43
C ALA A 52 -13.62 -11.57 11.74
N GLY A 53 -12.98 -10.58 12.36
CA GLY A 53 -12.15 -10.74 13.55
C GLY A 53 -10.75 -11.30 13.27
N ILE A 54 -9.90 -11.29 14.29
CA ILE A 54 -8.53 -11.80 14.23
C ILE A 54 -8.36 -12.96 15.21
N GLU A 55 -7.80 -14.07 14.72
CA GLU A 55 -7.41 -15.22 15.55
C GLU A 55 -5.90 -15.30 15.66
N GLU A 56 -5.38 -15.23 16.89
CA GLU A 56 -3.96 -15.46 17.16
C GLU A 56 -3.63 -16.94 17.13
N LEU A 57 -2.69 -17.32 16.26
CA LEU A 57 -2.20 -18.68 16.14
C LEU A 57 -1.02 -18.91 17.09
N ARG A 58 -0.85 -20.16 17.54
CA ARG A 58 0.28 -20.56 18.42
C ARG A 58 1.59 -20.73 17.66
N THR A 59 2.00 -19.70 16.94
CA THR A 59 3.28 -19.63 16.23
C THR A 59 3.79 -18.19 16.24
N ALA A 60 5.10 -18.02 16.36
CA ALA A 60 5.69 -16.69 16.33
C ALA A 60 5.52 -16.06 14.94
N LYS A 61 5.00 -14.82 14.91
CA LYS A 61 4.98 -13.98 13.70
C LYS A 61 6.41 -13.64 13.29
N LYS A 62 6.73 -13.85 12.01
CA LYS A 62 8.04 -13.52 11.44
C LYS A 62 7.99 -12.14 10.79
N PHE A 63 9.06 -11.39 10.98
CA PHE A 63 9.27 -10.09 10.35
C PHE A 63 10.54 -10.12 9.50
N ILE A 64 10.57 -9.35 8.42
CA ILE A 64 11.80 -9.10 7.65
C ILE A 64 12.47 -7.86 8.23
N ARG A 65 13.63 -8.03 8.88
CA ARG A 65 14.45 -6.91 9.37
C ARG A 65 15.51 -6.52 8.37
N ILE A 66 15.54 -5.25 7.99
CA ILE A 66 16.54 -4.70 7.06
C ILE A 66 17.85 -4.41 7.81
N LYS A 67 18.97 -4.90 7.26
CA LYS A 67 20.33 -4.80 7.81
C LYS A 67 21.26 -3.91 6.98
N ASP A 68 21.05 -3.85 5.68
CA ASP A 68 21.81 -2.98 4.77
C ASP A 68 20.86 -2.12 3.94
N THR A 69 21.32 -0.93 3.55
CA THR A 69 20.59 -0.12 2.57
C THR A 69 20.57 -0.81 1.20
N VAL A 70 19.40 -0.91 0.59
CA VAL A 70 19.17 -1.40 -0.78
C VAL A 70 18.39 -0.35 -1.54
N ARG A 71 18.86 -0.04 -2.75
CA ARG A 71 18.28 1.02 -3.59
C ARG A 71 18.13 0.53 -5.02
N VAL A 72 17.03 0.90 -5.66
CA VAL A 72 16.77 0.67 -7.08
C VAL A 72 16.32 1.96 -7.75
N GLU A 73 16.67 2.09 -9.02
CA GLU A 73 16.39 3.29 -9.82
C GLU A 73 15.80 2.90 -11.19
N ASP A 74 15.02 3.83 -11.76
CA ASP A 74 14.47 3.79 -13.10
C ASP A 74 14.34 5.22 -13.65
N GLY A 75 15.35 5.68 -14.40
CA GLY A 75 15.44 7.07 -14.86
C GLY A 75 15.57 8.05 -13.69
N ASP A 76 14.59 8.94 -13.55
CA ASP A 76 14.50 9.91 -12.45
C ASP A 76 13.78 9.35 -11.19
N LYS A 77 13.23 8.13 -11.28
CA LYS A 77 12.50 7.47 -10.19
C LYS A 77 13.43 6.61 -9.37
N TRP A 78 13.17 6.52 -8.06
CA TRP A 78 13.91 5.62 -7.19
C TRP A 78 13.09 5.15 -5.99
N ALA A 79 13.47 3.99 -5.46
CA ALA A 79 12.96 3.45 -4.21
C ALA A 79 14.12 2.85 -3.41
N GLU A 80 14.08 3.03 -2.10
CA GLU A 80 15.15 2.64 -1.18
C GLU A 80 14.57 2.04 0.09
N MET A 81 15.24 1.02 0.61
CA MET A 81 14.98 0.41 1.90
C MET A 81 16.24 0.52 2.76
N ARG A 82 16.13 1.04 3.99
CA ARG A 82 17.26 1.19 4.91
C ARG A 82 16.97 0.60 6.30
N PRO A 83 18.02 0.24 7.08
CA PRO A 83 17.85 -0.22 8.45
C PRO A 83 17.19 0.84 9.32
N TYR A 84 16.13 0.46 10.02
CA TYR A 84 15.41 1.31 10.96
C TYR A 84 14.65 0.43 11.95
N ASN A 85 14.65 0.79 13.24
CA ASN A 85 13.96 0.02 14.29
C ASN A 85 12.48 0.43 14.40
N GLY A 86 11.70 0.02 13.42
CA GLY A 86 10.28 0.35 13.26
C GLY A 86 9.89 0.14 11.81
N PHE A 87 8.75 0.70 11.40
CA PHE A 87 8.41 0.79 9.99
C PHE A 87 8.04 2.22 9.63
N LYS A 88 8.81 2.81 8.71
CA LYS A 88 8.66 4.20 8.31
C LYS A 88 8.59 4.30 6.80
N LEU A 89 7.72 5.18 6.31
CA LEU A 89 7.54 5.43 4.89
C LEU A 89 7.69 6.93 4.60
N ASP A 90 8.43 7.25 3.55
CA ASP A 90 8.60 8.61 3.03
C ASP A 90 8.42 8.57 1.51
N PHE A 91 7.25 9.00 1.04
CA PHE A 91 6.86 8.90 -0.36
C PHE A 91 6.72 10.29 -0.97
N THR A 92 7.37 10.50 -2.11
CA THR A 92 7.24 11.74 -2.90
C THR A 92 6.68 11.41 -4.28
N ILE A 93 5.58 12.06 -4.65
CA ILE A 93 5.07 12.14 -6.03
C ILE A 93 5.60 13.43 -6.69
N ASP A 94 5.55 13.51 -8.01
CA ASP A 94 5.98 14.68 -8.79
C ASP A 94 5.03 14.85 -9.97
N PHE A 95 3.81 15.29 -9.67
CA PHE A 95 2.79 15.57 -10.68
C PHE A 95 2.79 17.07 -10.98
N ASN A 96 3.04 17.40 -12.24
CA ASN A 96 2.82 18.74 -12.75
C ASN A 96 1.35 18.90 -13.16
N HIS A 97 0.46 19.04 -12.17
CA HIS A 97 -0.98 19.14 -12.39
C HIS A 97 -1.63 20.22 -11.52
N PRO A 98 -2.51 21.10 -12.06
CA PRO A 98 -3.10 22.19 -11.28
C PRO A 98 -3.92 21.74 -10.06
N ALA A 99 -4.49 20.53 -10.10
CA ALA A 99 -5.24 19.95 -8.99
C ALA A 99 -4.37 19.36 -7.86
N ILE A 100 -3.03 19.30 -8.04
CA ILE A 100 -2.11 18.71 -7.07
C ILE A 100 -1.09 19.77 -6.65
N ASP A 101 -1.32 20.39 -5.50
CA ASP A 101 -0.45 21.45 -4.98
C ASP A 101 0.95 20.91 -4.67
N ALA A 102 1.99 21.66 -5.04
CA ALA A 102 3.39 21.28 -4.85
C ALA A 102 3.74 21.00 -3.37
N SER A 103 3.06 21.65 -2.42
CA SER A 103 3.26 21.44 -0.97
C SER A 103 2.72 20.10 -0.46
N THR A 104 1.87 19.44 -1.23
CA THR A 104 1.18 18.19 -0.84
C THR A 104 1.78 16.93 -1.49
N GLN A 105 2.89 17.07 -2.22
CA GLN A 105 3.44 15.96 -3.01
C GLN A 105 4.40 15.04 -2.24
N ARG A 106 4.58 15.25 -0.95
CA ARG A 106 5.39 14.37 -0.09
C ARG A 106 4.64 14.02 1.19
N TYR A 107 4.57 12.72 1.48
CA TYR A 107 3.97 12.22 2.70
C TYR A 107 4.95 11.37 3.48
N LYS A 108 4.97 11.56 4.80
CA LYS A 108 5.76 10.75 5.73
C LYS A 108 4.87 10.11 6.76
N LEU A 109 5.11 8.84 7.04
CA LEU A 109 4.37 8.09 8.03
C LEU A 109 5.33 7.24 8.85
N ASP A 110 5.29 7.39 10.16
CA ASP A 110 5.71 6.33 11.08
C ASP A 110 4.52 5.37 11.20
N PHE A 111 4.66 4.18 10.62
CA PHE A 111 3.57 3.23 10.44
C PHE A 111 3.16 2.64 11.79
N SER A 112 1.86 2.50 11.98
CA SER A 112 1.21 1.61 12.93
C SER A 112 -0.15 1.22 12.34
N ALA A 113 -0.79 0.19 12.88
CA ALA A 113 -2.14 -0.15 12.43
C ALA A 113 -3.13 1.03 12.62
N GLU A 114 -3.00 1.79 13.72
CA GLU A 114 -3.79 2.99 13.97
C GLU A 114 -3.51 4.11 12.94
N SER A 115 -2.23 4.38 12.64
CA SER A 115 -1.88 5.41 11.66
C SER A 115 -2.28 5.00 10.24
N PHE A 116 -2.18 3.71 9.90
CA PHE A 116 -2.70 3.17 8.65
C PHE A 116 -4.22 3.39 8.54
N MET A 117 -5.00 2.94 9.53
CA MET A 117 -6.46 3.05 9.50
C MET A 117 -6.92 4.51 9.42
N SER A 118 -6.35 5.40 10.24
CA SER A 118 -6.79 6.79 10.34
C SER A 118 -6.26 7.71 9.24
N GLN A 119 -5.06 7.46 8.71
CA GLN A 119 -4.37 8.41 7.81
C GLN A 119 -4.22 7.91 6.38
N ILE A 120 -4.25 6.58 6.14
CA ILE A 120 -3.93 6.00 4.83
C ILE A 120 -5.12 5.25 4.23
N SER A 121 -5.80 4.42 5.01
CA SER A 121 -6.77 3.43 4.49
C SER A 121 -7.87 4.03 3.61
N ARG A 122 -8.27 5.27 3.89
CA ARG A 122 -9.35 5.97 3.17
C ARG A 122 -8.89 6.73 1.92
N ALA A 123 -7.59 6.79 1.63
CA ALA A 123 -7.08 7.51 0.47
C ALA A 123 -7.40 6.74 -0.82
N ARG A 124 -8.21 7.36 -1.69
CA ARG A 124 -8.72 6.72 -2.91
C ARG A 124 -7.71 6.77 -4.05
N THR A 125 -7.83 5.80 -4.94
CA THR A 125 -7.14 5.80 -6.23
C THR A 125 -7.59 6.96 -7.09
N PHE A 126 -6.81 7.28 -8.10
CA PHE A 126 -7.07 8.43 -8.95
C PHE A 126 -6.66 8.20 -10.39
N GLY A 127 -7.36 8.86 -11.31
CA GLY A 127 -7.11 8.78 -12.74
C GLY A 127 -7.53 10.05 -13.46
N PHE A 128 -6.91 10.27 -14.63
CA PHE A 128 -7.29 11.35 -15.52
C PHE A 128 -8.53 10.96 -16.32
N MET A 129 -9.50 11.88 -16.44
CA MET A 129 -10.75 11.64 -17.17
C MET A 129 -10.49 11.12 -18.60
N ARG A 130 -9.54 11.76 -19.31
CA ARG A 130 -9.15 11.34 -20.67
C ARG A 130 -8.63 9.90 -20.74
N ASP A 131 -7.87 9.48 -19.74
CA ASP A 131 -7.31 8.12 -19.69
C ASP A 131 -8.39 7.11 -19.38
N ILE A 132 -9.34 7.45 -18.48
CA ILE A 132 -10.49 6.60 -18.17
C ILE A 132 -11.38 6.42 -19.41
N GLU A 133 -11.75 7.50 -20.09
CA GLU A 133 -12.54 7.44 -21.34
C GLU A 133 -11.82 6.63 -22.43
N TYR A 134 -10.50 6.84 -22.57
CA TYR A 134 -9.69 6.07 -23.51
C TYR A 134 -9.66 4.58 -23.17
N LEU A 135 -9.42 4.21 -21.92
CA LEU A 135 -9.40 2.81 -21.47
C LEU A 135 -10.77 2.15 -21.68
N GLN A 136 -11.86 2.84 -21.34
CA GLN A 136 -13.22 2.35 -21.55
C GLN A 136 -13.52 2.13 -23.04
N SER A 137 -13.03 3.00 -23.92
CA SER A 137 -13.14 2.81 -25.38
C SER A 137 -12.42 1.55 -25.90
N LYS A 138 -11.49 1.00 -25.10
CA LYS A 138 -10.75 -0.25 -25.37
C LYS A 138 -11.29 -1.45 -24.60
N GLY A 139 -12.41 -1.31 -23.89
CA GLY A 139 -12.98 -2.38 -23.06
C GLY A 139 -12.24 -2.61 -21.75
N LEU A 140 -11.43 -1.64 -21.29
CA LEU A 140 -10.70 -1.65 -20.02
C LEU A 140 -11.33 -0.63 -19.04
N CYS A 141 -11.08 -0.75 -17.74
CA CYS A 141 -11.58 0.19 -16.73
C CYS A 141 -13.12 0.41 -16.79
N LEU A 142 -13.88 -0.64 -17.16
CA LEU A 142 -15.33 -0.56 -17.36
C LEU A 142 -16.10 -0.30 -16.06
N GLY A 143 -15.53 -0.66 -14.90
CA GLY A 143 -16.07 -0.33 -13.59
C GLY A 143 -15.64 1.05 -13.06
N GLY A 144 -14.76 1.77 -13.78
CA GLY A 144 -14.25 3.07 -13.37
C GLY A 144 -15.35 4.12 -13.31
N SER A 145 -15.53 4.72 -12.14
CA SER A 145 -16.53 5.75 -11.87
C SER A 145 -16.06 6.69 -10.76
N PHE A 146 -16.81 7.77 -10.51
CA PHE A 146 -16.55 8.68 -9.38
C PHE A 146 -16.69 8.00 -8.01
N ASP A 147 -17.43 6.90 -7.94
CA ASP A 147 -17.65 6.15 -6.70
C ASP A 147 -16.42 5.35 -6.28
N CYS A 148 -15.55 5.01 -7.23
CA CYS A 148 -14.36 4.17 -6.99
C CYS A 148 -13.03 4.85 -7.31
N ALA A 149 -13.02 6.13 -7.68
CA ALA A 149 -11.80 6.87 -7.97
C ALA A 149 -12.00 8.38 -7.83
N ILE A 150 -10.91 9.07 -7.49
CA ILE A 150 -10.78 10.51 -7.71
C ILE A 150 -10.53 10.71 -9.21
N VAL A 151 -11.41 11.43 -9.87
CA VAL A 151 -11.27 11.72 -11.29
C VAL A 151 -10.84 13.17 -11.45
N VAL A 152 -9.75 13.39 -12.18
CA VAL A 152 -9.24 14.72 -12.50
C VAL A 152 -9.36 15.02 -13.99
N ASP A 153 -9.79 16.23 -14.34
CA ASP A 153 -9.56 16.78 -15.69
C ASP A 153 -8.23 17.52 -15.73
N ASP A 154 -7.92 18.25 -16.81
CA ASP A 154 -6.67 19.01 -16.97
C ASP A 154 -6.47 20.13 -15.91
N TYR A 155 -7.48 20.44 -15.11
CA TYR A 155 -7.52 21.63 -14.25
C TYR A 155 -7.89 21.34 -12.79
N ARG A 156 -8.77 20.36 -12.52
CA ARG A 156 -9.38 20.18 -11.20
C ARG A 156 -9.86 18.75 -10.95
N VAL A 157 -10.16 18.48 -9.67
CA VAL A 157 -10.93 17.31 -9.24
C VAL A 157 -12.39 17.46 -9.66
N LEU A 158 -12.97 16.38 -10.17
CA LEU A 158 -14.35 16.34 -10.68
C LEU A 158 -15.36 15.73 -9.71
N ASN A 159 -14.92 15.01 -8.67
CA ASN A 159 -15.81 14.47 -7.65
C ASN A 159 -16.48 15.63 -6.87
N ASP A 160 -17.81 15.60 -6.76
CA ASP A 160 -18.59 16.68 -6.12
C ASP A 160 -18.21 16.90 -4.65
N ASP A 161 -17.93 15.82 -3.91
CA ASP A 161 -17.50 15.87 -2.50
C ASP A 161 -16.00 16.22 -2.34
N GLY A 162 -15.28 16.39 -3.45
CA GLY A 162 -13.85 16.71 -3.46
C GLY A 162 -12.96 15.59 -2.91
N LEU A 163 -11.89 15.99 -2.22
CA LEU A 163 -10.90 15.10 -1.62
C LEU A 163 -11.23 14.78 -0.16
N ARG A 164 -10.90 13.56 0.28
CA ARG A 164 -10.96 13.15 1.70
C ARG A 164 -9.80 13.75 2.51
N PHE A 165 -8.68 14.03 1.83
CA PHE A 165 -7.48 14.66 2.38
C PHE A 165 -6.90 15.64 1.36
N GLU A 166 -6.31 16.75 1.79
CA GLU A 166 -5.66 17.70 0.85
C GLU A 166 -4.53 17.04 0.05
N ASP A 167 -3.85 16.06 0.65
CA ASP A 167 -2.74 15.26 0.14
C ASP A 167 -3.16 13.82 -0.23
N GLU A 168 -4.43 13.59 -0.59
CA GLU A 168 -5.00 12.25 -0.85
C GLU A 168 -4.23 11.46 -1.92
N PHE A 169 -3.72 12.12 -2.96
CA PHE A 169 -2.95 11.49 -4.04
C PHE A 169 -1.67 10.80 -3.54
N VAL A 170 -0.87 11.49 -2.71
CA VAL A 170 0.39 10.92 -2.20
C VAL A 170 0.12 9.89 -1.10
N ARG A 171 -0.95 10.07 -0.30
CA ARG A 171 -1.40 9.05 0.66
C ARG A 171 -1.80 7.76 -0.05
N HIS A 172 -2.49 7.85 -1.19
CA HIS A 172 -2.82 6.67 -1.98
C HIS A 172 -1.58 5.98 -2.55
N LYS A 173 -0.59 6.74 -3.05
CA LYS A 173 0.68 6.12 -3.47
C LYS A 173 1.42 5.44 -2.31
N MET A 174 1.28 5.93 -1.09
CA MET A 174 1.78 5.24 0.10
C MET A 174 0.95 3.98 0.43
N LEU A 175 -0.38 4.02 0.29
CA LEU A 175 -1.25 2.84 0.40
C LEU A 175 -0.81 1.74 -0.57
N ASP A 176 -0.62 2.10 -1.85
CA ASP A 176 -0.09 1.19 -2.87
C ASP A 176 1.25 0.57 -2.45
N ALA A 177 2.18 1.41 -1.96
CA ALA A 177 3.51 0.94 -1.54
C ALA A 177 3.44 -0.04 -0.37
N ILE A 178 2.55 0.18 0.60
CA ILE A 178 2.32 -0.76 1.71
C ILE A 178 1.83 -2.11 1.16
N GLY A 179 0.88 -2.10 0.22
CA GLY A 179 0.39 -3.31 -0.43
C GLY A 179 1.46 -4.03 -1.27
N ASP A 180 2.24 -3.29 -2.04
CA ASP A 180 3.33 -3.84 -2.87
C ASP A 180 4.42 -4.49 -2.01
N LEU A 181 4.84 -3.84 -0.92
CA LEU A 181 5.87 -4.35 -0.02
C LEU A 181 5.40 -5.61 0.72
N PHE A 182 4.10 -5.72 1.02
CA PHE A 182 3.52 -6.88 1.67
C PHE A 182 3.33 -8.09 0.73
N MET A 183 3.66 -7.98 -0.56
CA MET A 183 3.67 -9.14 -1.47
C MET A 183 4.68 -10.23 -1.06
N CYS A 184 5.63 -9.92 -0.18
CA CYS A 184 6.50 -10.92 0.42
C CYS A 184 5.83 -11.77 1.53
N GLY A 185 4.63 -11.38 1.99
CA GLY A 185 3.89 -12.07 3.05
C GLY A 185 4.37 -11.79 4.47
N TYR A 186 5.28 -10.82 4.67
CA TYR A 186 5.82 -10.47 5.97
C TYR A 186 5.86 -8.96 6.17
N ASN A 187 5.60 -8.50 7.39
CA ASN A 187 5.84 -7.11 7.74
C ASN A 187 7.36 -6.83 7.78
N ILE A 188 7.75 -5.62 7.35
CA ILE A 188 9.15 -5.22 7.23
C ILE A 188 9.54 -4.25 8.35
N ILE A 189 10.62 -4.54 9.07
CA ILE A 189 11.28 -3.64 10.02
C ILE A 189 12.38 -2.91 9.25
N GLY A 190 12.13 -1.64 8.94
CA GLY A 190 12.99 -0.81 8.11
C GLY A 190 12.33 0.52 7.74
N GLU A 191 13.03 1.34 6.97
CA GLU A 191 12.48 2.56 6.42
C GLU A 191 12.50 2.52 4.90
N PHE A 192 11.32 2.70 4.32
CA PHE A 192 11.09 2.80 2.90
C PHE A 192 11.05 4.28 2.50
N THR A 193 11.86 4.66 1.52
CA THR A 193 11.81 6.00 0.91
C THR A 193 11.68 5.87 -0.60
N ALA A 194 10.78 6.64 -1.20
CA ALA A 194 10.51 6.58 -2.62
C ALA A 194 10.27 7.97 -3.22
N PHE A 195 10.77 8.14 -4.44
CA PHE A 195 10.53 9.31 -5.26
C PHE A 195 10.02 8.86 -6.63
N LYS A 196 8.81 9.30 -6.98
CA LYS A 196 8.12 8.96 -8.23
C LYS A 196 7.98 7.45 -8.47
N SER A 197 8.02 6.67 -7.40
CA SER A 197 7.87 5.21 -7.48
C SER A 197 6.43 4.81 -7.81
N GLY A 198 6.27 3.56 -8.21
CA GLY A 198 5.00 2.89 -8.41
C GLY A 198 5.20 1.38 -8.35
N HIS A 199 4.16 0.59 -8.65
CA HIS A 199 4.17 -0.87 -8.46
C HIS A 199 5.40 -1.57 -9.03
N ALA A 200 5.80 -1.24 -10.26
CA ALA A 200 6.96 -1.86 -10.90
C ALA A 200 8.27 -1.62 -10.12
N LEU A 201 8.50 -0.39 -9.65
CA LEU A 201 9.73 -0.03 -8.94
C LEU A 201 9.71 -0.50 -7.48
N ASN A 202 8.53 -0.50 -6.84
CA ASN A 202 8.34 -1.09 -5.50
C ASN A 202 8.63 -2.60 -5.53
N ASN A 203 8.09 -3.31 -6.53
CA ASN A 203 8.36 -4.74 -6.72
C ASN A 203 9.84 -5.00 -7.03
N LYS A 204 10.47 -4.18 -7.88
CA LYS A 204 11.92 -4.25 -8.16
C LYS A 204 12.75 -4.09 -6.88
N LEU A 205 12.39 -3.15 -6.01
CA LEU A 205 13.04 -2.97 -4.72
C LEU A 205 12.87 -4.21 -3.84
N LEU A 206 11.64 -4.72 -3.71
CA LEU A 206 11.35 -5.89 -2.89
C LEU A 206 12.17 -7.11 -3.35
N GLN A 207 12.20 -7.38 -4.65
CA GLN A 207 13.04 -8.44 -5.22
C GLN A 207 14.53 -8.21 -4.93
N ALA A 208 15.03 -6.98 -5.07
CA ALA A 208 16.43 -6.66 -4.82
C ALA A 208 16.83 -6.87 -3.34
N VAL A 209 15.94 -6.52 -2.40
CA VAL A 209 16.14 -6.80 -0.97
C VAL A 209 16.18 -8.31 -0.75
N LEU A 210 15.16 -9.04 -1.22
CA LEU A 210 15.03 -10.48 -0.95
C LEU A 210 16.17 -11.29 -1.58
N ALA A 211 16.66 -10.90 -2.77
CA ALA A 211 17.77 -11.55 -3.44
C ALA A 211 19.13 -11.31 -2.76
N LYS A 212 19.27 -10.22 -1.99
CA LYS A 212 20.49 -9.92 -1.23
C LYS A 212 20.33 -10.40 0.21
N GLU A 213 20.56 -11.70 0.44
CA GLU A 213 20.40 -12.35 1.76
C GLU A 213 21.15 -11.65 2.91
N SER A 214 22.27 -10.97 2.63
CA SER A 214 22.99 -10.21 3.67
C SER A 214 22.25 -8.96 4.14
N ALA A 215 21.35 -8.42 3.31
CA ALA A 215 20.67 -7.15 3.56
C ALA A 215 19.43 -7.29 4.44
N TRP A 216 19.00 -8.50 4.76
CA TRP A 216 17.84 -8.73 5.62
C TRP A 216 17.97 -10.01 6.43
N GLU A 217 17.06 -10.21 7.38
CA GLU A 217 16.87 -11.50 8.04
C GLU A 217 15.45 -11.63 8.61
N PHE A 218 15.06 -12.86 8.93
CA PHE A 218 13.88 -13.09 9.73
C PHE A 218 14.15 -12.84 11.21
N VAL A 219 13.24 -12.13 11.85
CA VAL A 219 13.19 -11.98 13.31
C VAL A 219 11.79 -12.33 13.84
N THR A 220 11.74 -12.77 15.08
CA THR A 220 10.53 -13.03 15.86
C THR A 220 10.70 -12.37 17.22
N PHE A 221 9.59 -12.05 17.89
CA PHE A 221 9.62 -11.47 19.23
C PHE A 221 8.90 -12.41 20.20
N GLU A 222 9.61 -12.91 21.21
CA GLU A 222 9.00 -13.66 22.31
C GLU A 222 8.37 -12.73 23.35
N ASP A 223 8.99 -11.56 23.55
CA ASP A 223 8.50 -10.49 24.41
C ASP A 223 7.92 -9.36 23.54
N GLU A 224 6.63 -9.06 23.71
CA GLU A 224 5.95 -7.94 23.05
C GLU A 224 6.60 -6.58 23.34
N ALA A 225 7.33 -6.45 24.45
CA ALA A 225 8.06 -5.23 24.79
C ALA A 225 9.21 -4.93 23.81
N GLU A 226 9.79 -5.96 23.19
CA GLU A 226 10.86 -5.83 22.20
C GLU A 226 10.33 -5.53 20.78
N MET A 227 9.04 -5.81 20.54
CA MET A 227 8.42 -5.55 19.25
C MET A 227 8.32 -4.04 18.98
N PRO A 228 8.77 -3.56 17.79
CA PRO A 228 8.64 -2.16 17.45
C PRO A 228 7.18 -1.69 17.54
N VAL A 229 6.98 -0.46 18.04
CA VAL A 229 5.65 0.15 18.24
C VAL A 229 4.78 0.09 16.98
N ALA A 230 5.42 0.13 15.80
CA ALA A 230 4.77 0.01 14.51
C ALA A 230 3.90 -1.24 14.32
N PHE A 231 4.18 -2.32 15.05
CA PHE A 231 3.51 -3.61 14.88
C PHE A 231 2.74 -4.08 16.12
N LYS A 232 2.58 -3.20 17.12
CA LYS A 232 1.72 -3.50 18.27
C LYS A 232 0.26 -3.61 17.81
N ALA A 233 -0.45 -4.55 18.44
CA ALA A 233 -1.84 -4.79 18.12
C ALA A 233 -2.67 -3.50 18.33
N PRO A 234 -3.67 -3.23 17.49
CA PRO A 234 -4.42 -1.99 17.59
C PRO A 234 -5.31 -2.06 18.83
N SER A 235 -5.30 -1.01 19.66
CA SER A 235 -6.13 -0.91 20.86
C SER A 235 -7.63 -1.11 20.60
N ALA A 236 -8.07 -0.89 19.35
CA ALA A 236 -9.46 -0.99 18.91
C ALA A 236 -9.89 -2.41 18.46
N VAL A 237 -8.98 -3.39 18.38
CA VAL A 237 -9.30 -4.75 17.90
C VAL A 237 -9.75 -5.70 19.03
N PHE A 238 -9.59 -5.30 20.29
CA PHE A 238 -9.95 -6.11 21.45
C PHE A 238 -11.15 -5.59 22.27
N ALA A 239 -11.99 -4.73 21.70
CA ALA A 239 -13.18 -4.18 22.36
C ALA A 239 -14.47 -4.84 21.86
#